data_AF-A0A4R6YLW7-F1
#
_entry.id   AF-A0A4R6YLW7-F1
#
_cell.length_a   1.000
_cell.length_b   1.000
_cell.length_c   1.000
_cell.angle_alpha   90.00
_cell.angle_beta   90.00
_cell.angle_gamma   90.00
#
_symmetry.space_group_name_H-M   'P 1'
#
loop_
_entity.id
_entity.type
_entity.pdbx_description
1 polymer ?
#
loop_
_entity_poly.entity_id
_entity_poly.type
_entity_poly.pdbx_seq_one_letter_code
_entity_poly.pdbx_strand_id
1 'polypeptide(L)' 'MLNHDPAEITRQLIELRIEHRDLDAAILLLSATNAADELQLKRLKKRKLRLKDMIAYLESQLIPDQPA' A
#
# COMPACT_ATOMS: atom_id res chain seq x y z
N MET A 1 -24.66 -9.29 -2.07
CA MET A 1 -23.38 -8.85 -2.67
C MET A 1 -23.13 -7.44 -2.17
N LEU A 2 -22.02 -7.18 -1.49
CA LEU A 2 -21.66 -5.83 -1.07
C LEU A 2 -21.17 -5.08 -2.32
N ASN A 3 -22.09 -4.37 -2.98
CA ASN A 3 -21.77 -3.36 -3.96
C ASN A 3 -21.06 -2.23 -3.19
N HIS A 4 -19.74 -2.31 -3.07
CA HIS A 4 -18.97 -1.20 -2.53
C HIS A 4 -19.16 -0.03 -3.49
N ASP A 5 -19.72 1.07 -2.97
CA ASP A 5 -19.90 2.29 -3.73
C ASP A 5 -18.52 2.72 -4.27
N PRO A 6 -18.38 3.06 -5.57
CA PRO A 6 -17.13 3.60 -6.12
C PRO A 6 -16.53 4.73 -5.27
N ALA A 7 -17.36 5.53 -4.59
CA ALA A 7 -16.91 6.56 -3.66
C ALA A 7 -16.20 5.99 -2.42
N GLU A 8 -16.67 4.86 -1.89
CA GLU A 8 -16.06 4.17 -0.75
C GLU A 8 -14.73 3.55 -1.15
N ILE A 9 -14.67 2.88 -2.31
CA ILE A 9 -13.41 2.30 -2.83
C ILE A 9 -12.38 3.40 -3.07
N THR A 10 -12.81 4.55 -3.62
CA THR A 10 -11.92 5.70 -3.83
C THR A 10 -11.37 6.24 -2.51
N ARG A 11 -12.20 6.32 -1.46
CA ARG A 11 -11.76 6.75 -0.12
C ARG A 11 -10.72 5.77 0.44
N GLN A 12 -11.00 4.47 0.39
CA GLN A 12 -10.06 3.44 0.84
C GLN A 12 -8.74 3.50 0.07
N LEU A 13 -8.78 3.73 -1.24
CA LEU A 13 -7.58 3.91 -2.05
C LEU A 13 -6.72 5.10 -1.60
N ILE A 14 -7.35 6.22 -1.26
CA ILE A 14 -6.64 7.40 -0.75
C ILE A 14 -5.94 7.05 0.56
N GLU A 15 -6.64 6.41 1.49
CA GLU A 15 -6.09 5.99 2.79
C GLU A 15 -4.89 5.03 2.61
N LEU A 16 -5.05 4.00 1.77
CA LEU A 16 -3.98 3.04 1.49
C LEU A 16 -2.77 3.69 0.82
N ARG A 17 -2.98 4.66 -0.08
CA ARG A 17 -1.89 5.41 -0.73
C ARG A 17 -1.14 6.29 0.25
N ILE A 18 -1.84 6.92 1.20
CA ILE A 18 -1.21 7.69 2.29
C ILE A 18 -0.35 6.75 3.14
N GLU A 19 -0.92 5.65 3.64
CA GLU A 19 -0.19 4.68 4.46
C GLU A 19 1.02 4.09 3.72
N HIS A 20 0.88 3.80 2.43
CA HIS A 20 1.98 3.33 1.59
C HIS A 20 3.12 4.35 1.50
N ARG A 21 2.79 5.64 1.35
CA ARG A 21 3.79 6.72 1.31
C ARG A 21 4.49 6.89 2.66
N ASP A 22 3.76 6.80 3.75
CA ASP A 22 4.31 6.89 5.11
C ASP A 22 5.24 5.72 5.41
N LEU A 23 4.86 4.49 5.01
CA LEU A 23 5.75 3.34 5.09
C LEU A 23 7.01 3.50 4.25
N ASP A 24 6.94 4.15 3.10
CA ASP A 24 8.11 4.39 2.26
C ASP A 24 9.09 5.36 2.93
N ALA A 25 8.57 6.45 3.51
CA ALA A 25 9.38 7.38 4.29
C ALA A 25 10.02 6.70 5.51
N ALA A 26 9.27 5.84 6.21
CA ALA A 26 9.80 5.07 7.34
C ALA A 26 10.90 4.09 6.92
N ILE A 27 10.73 3.40 5.78
CA ILE A 27 11.76 2.51 5.22
C ILE A 27 13.02 3.30 4.86
N LEU A 28 12.89 4.46 4.22
CA LEU A 28 14.02 5.31 3.86
C LEU A 28 14.80 5.75 5.10
N LEU A 29 14.11 6.27 6.12
CA LEU A 29 14.73 6.69 7.37
C LEU A 29 15.45 5.54 8.08
N LEU A 30 14.78 4.38 8.18
CA LEU A 30 15.36 3.20 8.81
C LEU A 30 16.54 2.65 8.00
N SER A 31 16.50 2.71 6.67
CA SER A 31 17.60 2.26 5.82
C SER A 31 18.83 3.16 5.88
N ALA A 32 18.64 4.45 6.18
CA ALA A 32 19.71 5.43 6.31
C ALA A 32 20.45 5.33 7.66
N THR A 33 19.91 4.59 8.63
CA THR A 33 20.55 4.38 9.93
C THR A 33 21.45 3.13 9.88
N ASN A 34 22.74 3.28 10.19
CA ASN A 34 23.72 2.17 10.16
C ASN A 34 23.41 1.00 11.13
N ALA A 35 22.45 1.18 12.05
CA ALA A 35 21.95 0.16 12.97
C ALA A 35 20.58 -0.41 12.53
N ALA A 36 20.22 -0.26 11.24
CA ALA A 36 18.96 -0.73 10.71
C ALA A 36 18.75 -2.21 11.03
N ASP A 37 17.75 -2.51 11.85
CA ASP A 37 17.30 -3.88 12.08
C ASP A 37 16.76 -4.44 10.75
N GLU A 38 17.54 -5.32 10.13
CA GLU A 38 17.17 -5.96 8.86
C GLU A 38 15.81 -6.66 8.95
N LEU A 39 15.44 -7.21 10.11
CA LEU A 39 14.15 -7.85 10.32
C LEU A 39 13.04 -6.81 10.30
N GLN A 40 13.23 -5.67 10.94
CA GLN A 40 12.28 -4.56 10.91
C GLN A 40 12.12 -4.02 9.48
N LEU A 41 13.22 -3.84 8.75
CA LEU A 41 13.20 -3.40 7.36
C LEU A 41 12.47 -4.40 6.44
N LYS A 42 12.71 -5.70 6.61
CA LYS A 42 12.00 -6.78 5.90
C LYS A 42 10.49 -6.76 6.21
N ARG A 43 10.10 -6.54 7.46
CA ARG A 43 8.68 -6.43 7.86
C ARG A 43 8.00 -5.22 7.23
N LEU A 44 8.64 -4.06 7.24
CA LEU A 44 8.11 -2.84 6.62
C LEU A 44 7.94 -3.00 5.11
N LYS A 45 8.95 -3.55 4.42
CA LYS A 45 8.88 -3.84 2.97
C LYS A 45 7.74 -4.82 2.64
N LYS A 46 7.55 -5.85 3.47
CA LYS A 46 6.43 -6.81 3.30
C LYS A 46 5.07 -6.14 3.49
N ARG A 47 4.94 -5.23 4.46
CA ARG A 47 3.70 -4.45 4.66
C ARG A 47 3.45 -3.52 3.47
N LYS A 48 4.48 -2.83 2.99
CA LYS A 48 4.41 -1.97 1.79
C LYS A 48 3.92 -2.74 0.57
N LEU A 49 4.45 -3.95 0.34
CA LEU A 49 4.02 -4.82 -0.76
C LEU A 49 2.52 -5.17 -0.65
N ARG A 50 2.04 -5.55 0.55
CA ARG A 50 0.62 -5.84 0.76
C ARG A 50 -0.29 -4.64 0.49
N LEU A 51 0.13 -3.44 0.88
CA LEU A 51 -0.64 -2.22 0.57
C LEU A 51 -0.69 -1.98 -0.93
N LYS A 52 0.43 -2.16 -1.65
CA LYS A 52 0.47 -2.08 -3.11
C LYS A 52 -0.50 -3.07 -3.75
N ASP A 53 -0.50 -4.32 -3.29
CA ASP A 53 -1.40 -5.36 -3.82
C ASP A 53 -2.88 -5.02 -3.55
N MET A 54 -3.19 -4.48 -2.36
CA MET A 54 -4.54 -4.03 -2.01
C MET A 54 -4.99 -2.84 -2.85
N ILE A 55 -4.09 -1.88 -3.10
CA ILE A 55 -4.34 -0.74 -3.99
C ILE A 55 -4.66 -1.24 -5.39
N ALA A 56 -3.84 -2.12 -5.95
CA ALA A 56 -4.07 -2.69 -7.28
C ALA A 56 -5.39 -3.46 -7.37
N TYR A 57 -5.74 -4.21 -6.31
CA TYR A 57 -7.02 -4.89 -6.22
C TYR A 57 -8.20 -3.90 -6.24
N LEU A 58 -8.17 -2.87 -5.40
CA LEU A 58 -9.25 -1.87 -5.36
C LEU A 58 -9.31 -1.02 -6.65
N GLU A 59 -8.17 -0.71 -7.26
CA GLU A 59 -8.11 -0.05 -8.58
C GLU A 59 -8.77 -0.91 -9.66
N SER A 60 -8.54 -2.24 -9.66
CA SER A 60 -9.20 -3.17 -10.58
C SER A 60 -10.71 -3.29 -10.36
N GLN A 61 -11.20 -3.02 -9.15
CA GLN A 61 -12.64 -2.96 -8.87
C GLN A 61 -13.27 -1.66 -9.39
N LEU A 62 -12.50 -0.57 -9.49
CA LEU A 62 -12.96 0.71 -10.05
C LEU A 62 -12.82 0.79 -11.57
N ILE A 63 -11.84 0.09 -12.15
CA ILE A 63 -11.57 0.06 -13.59
C ILE A 63 -11.76 -1.40 -14.04
N PRO A 64 -12.92 -1.76 -14.62
CA PRO A 64 -13.25 -3.16 -14.93
C PRO A 64 -12.37 -3.84 -15.99
N ASP A 65 -11.36 -3.16 -16.55
CA ASP A 65 -10.46 -3.77 -17.53
C ASP A 65 -9.16 -2.98 -17.64
N GLN A 66 -8.07 -3.57 -17.15
CA GLN A 66 -6.77 -3.45 -17.80
C GLN A 66 -5.92 -4.67 -17.39
N PRO A 67 -5.76 -5.68 -18.27
CA PRO A 67 -4.86 -6.78 -18.00
C PRO A 67 -3.43 -6.25 -17.97
N ALA A 68 -2.73 -6.48 -16.86
CA ALA A 68 -1.29 -6.27 -16.72
C ALA A 68 -0.51 -7.43 -17.34
#